data_AF-A0A552V6X7-F1
#
_entry.id   AF-A0A552V6X7-F1
#
_cell.length_a   1.000
_cell.length_b   1.000
_cell.length_c   1.000
_cell.angle_alpha   90.00
_cell.angle_beta   90.00
_cell.angle_gamma   90.00
#
_symmetry.space_group_name_H-M   'P 1'
#
loop_
_entity.id
_entity.type
_entity.pdbx_description
1 polymer ?
#
loop_
_entity_poly.entity_id
_entity_poly.type
_entity_poly.pdbx_seq_one_letter_code
_entity_poly.pdbx_strand_id
1 'polypeptide(L)'
;MDEQKLRAYWLDFANRYCNQTFNKDNLPLVVELFIDGKIKAYRDNPNVKSEALSDMAVTYFDKELSKEEANLLGQVRKLKVVK
;
A
#
# COMPACT_ATOMS: atom_id res chain seq x y z
N MET A 1 -2.21 -8.01 -13.78
CA MET A 1 -1.29 -7.95 -12.62
C MET A 1 -1.86 -8.86 -11.53
N ASP A 2 -1.06 -9.79 -10.97
CA ASP A 2 -1.54 -10.72 -9.93
C ASP A 2 -1.68 -10.05 -8.56
N GLU A 3 -2.68 -10.44 -7.78
CA GLU A 3 -2.90 -9.90 -6.43
C GLU A 3 -1.73 -10.12 -5.48
N GLN A 4 -1.00 -11.23 -5.65
CA GLN A 4 0.20 -11.51 -4.87
C GLN A 4 1.30 -10.46 -5.12
N LYS A 5 1.41 -9.95 -6.36
CA LYS A 5 2.37 -8.90 -6.73
C LYS A 5 1.94 -7.54 -6.16
N LEU A 6 0.64 -7.23 -6.18
CA LEU A 6 0.09 -6.04 -5.53
C LEU A 6 0.31 -6.05 -4.01
N ARG A 7 0.05 -7.19 -3.37
CA ARG A 7 0.28 -7.39 -1.93
C ARG A 7 1.75 -7.19 -1.58
N ALA A 8 2.67 -7.74 -2.38
CA ALA A 8 4.10 -7.54 -2.20
C ALA A 8 4.53 -6.06 -2.38
N TYR A 9 3.98 -5.38 -3.38
CA TYR A 9 4.26 -3.96 -3.63
C TYR A 9 3.81 -3.07 -2.46
N TRP A 10 2.57 -3.23 -1.99
CA TRP A 10 2.04 -2.42 -0.89
C TRP A 10 2.68 -2.77 0.45
N LEU A 11 3.14 -4.01 0.63
CA LEU A 11 3.92 -4.41 1.79
C LEU A 11 5.30 -3.72 1.80
N ASP A 12 6.00 -3.69 0.66
CA ASP A 12 7.27 -2.96 0.53
C ASP A 12 7.09 -1.46 0.79
N PHE A 13 6.01 -0.87 0.24
CA PHE A 13 5.64 0.52 0.52
C PHE A 13 5.40 0.76 2.02
N ALA A 14 4.59 -0.08 2.67
CA ALA A 14 4.32 0.02 4.10
C ALA A 14 5.59 -0.10 4.94
N ASN A 15 6.53 -0.99 4.55
CA ASN A 15 7.81 -1.15 5.22
C ASN A 15 8.64 0.14 5.17
N ARG A 16 8.75 0.75 3.99
CA ARG A 16 9.48 2.01 3.79
C ARG A 16 8.80 3.17 4.53
N TYR A 17 7.48 3.26 4.45
CA TYR A 17 6.71 4.34 5.08
C TYR A 17 6.76 4.27 6.61
N CYS A 18 6.57 3.07 7.16
CA CYS A 18 6.56 2.84 8.60
C CYS A 18 7.96 2.75 9.21
N ASN A 19 9.01 2.72 8.38
CA ASN A 19 10.39 2.48 8.77
C ASN A 19 10.52 1.22 9.66
N GLN A 20 9.79 0.18 9.29
CA GLN A 20 9.69 -1.09 10.01
C GLN A 20 9.64 -2.24 9.01
N THR A 21 10.22 -3.38 9.36
CA THR A 21 10.13 -4.59 8.55
C THR A 21 8.93 -5.41 9.01
N PHE A 22 7.89 -5.44 8.21
CA PHE A 22 6.74 -6.33 8.34
C PHE A 22 7.00 -7.62 7.57
N ASN A 23 6.83 -8.75 8.24
CA ASN A 23 6.90 -10.09 7.66
C ASN A 23 5.49 -10.71 7.69
N LYS A 24 5.25 -11.77 6.91
CA LYS A 24 3.96 -12.48 6.93
C LYS A 24 3.56 -12.96 8.34
N ASP A 25 4.54 -13.33 9.15
CA ASP A 25 4.35 -13.77 10.54
C ASP A 25 4.18 -12.62 11.55
N ASN A 26 4.57 -11.40 11.19
CA ASN A 26 4.54 -10.23 12.08
C ASN A 26 3.90 -9.02 11.38
N LEU A 27 2.80 -9.28 10.67
CA LEU A 27 2.03 -8.26 9.97
C LEU A 27 0.95 -7.74 10.93
N PRO A 28 1.01 -6.48 11.36
CA PRO A 28 -0.07 -5.90 12.14
C PRO A 28 -1.35 -5.86 11.31
N LEU A 29 -2.49 -6.13 11.95
CA LEU A 29 -3.81 -6.08 11.29
C LEU A 29 -4.04 -4.76 10.55
N VAL A 30 -3.53 -3.66 11.10
CA VAL A 30 -3.53 -2.32 10.50
C VAL A 30 -2.88 -2.31 9.10
N VAL A 31 -1.73 -2.95 8.94
CA VAL A 31 -1.02 -3.02 7.65
C VAL A 31 -1.76 -3.94 6.69
N GLU A 32 -2.35 -5.02 7.18
CA GLU A 32 -3.17 -5.93 6.36
C GLU A 32 -4.41 -5.23 5.81
N LEU A 33 -5.16 -4.51 6.67
CA LEU A 33 -6.33 -3.73 6.27
C LEU A 33 -5.98 -2.66 5.23
N PHE A 34 -4.83 -1.99 5.39
CA PHE A 34 -4.33 -1.03 4.41
C PHE A 34 -4.09 -1.70 3.04
N ILE A 35 -3.39 -2.84 3.03
CA ILE A 35 -3.07 -3.57 1.79
C ILE A 35 -4.36 -4.06 1.11
N ASP A 36 -5.28 -4.65 1.87
CA ASP A 36 -6.55 -5.15 1.34
C ASP A 36 -7.42 -4.00 0.80
N GLY A 37 -7.42 -2.85 1.48
CA GLY A 37 -8.06 -1.63 1.00
C GLY A 37 -7.52 -1.17 -0.37
N LYS A 38 -6.20 -1.19 -0.53
CA LYS A 38 -5.55 -0.90 -1.82
C LYS A 38 -5.89 -1.95 -2.87
N ILE A 39 -5.78 -3.24 -2.57
CA ILE A 39 -6.12 -4.30 -3.55
C ILE A 39 -7.58 -4.17 -4.00
N LYS A 40 -8.50 -3.86 -3.08
CA LYS A 40 -9.90 -3.59 -3.40
C LYS A 40 -10.03 -2.35 -4.30
N ALA A 41 -9.38 -1.24 -3.96
CA ALA A 41 -9.39 -0.03 -4.79
C ALA A 41 -8.82 -0.28 -6.20
N TYR A 42 -7.78 -1.11 -6.33
CA TYR A 42 -7.24 -1.55 -7.63
C TYR A 42 -8.27 -2.35 -8.43
N ARG A 43 -8.98 -3.28 -7.79
CA ARG A 43 -10.02 -4.12 -8.43
C ARG A 43 -11.26 -3.31 -8.85
N ASP A 44 -11.66 -2.34 -8.02
CA ASP A 44 -12.81 -1.47 -8.28
C ASP A 44 -12.50 -0.36 -9.29
N ASN A 45 -11.22 -0.06 -9.56
CA ASN A 45 -10.85 0.98 -10.52
C ASN A 45 -11.02 0.48 -11.97
N PRO A 46 -12.02 1.01 -12.73
CA PRO A 46 -12.25 0.58 -14.11
C PRO A 46 -11.08 0.94 -15.05
N ASN A 47 -10.29 1.96 -14.71
CA ASN A 47 -9.13 2.40 -15.49
C ASN A 47 -7.95 1.42 -15.43
N VAL A 48 -7.94 0.54 -14.43
CA VAL A 48 -6.92 -0.50 -14.25
C VAL A 48 -7.30 -1.79 -15.01
N LYS A 49 -8.61 -2.03 -15.16
CA LYS A 49 -9.15 -3.19 -15.89
C LYS A 49 -9.17 -3.00 -17.40
N SER A 50 -9.31 -1.77 -17.86
CA SER A 50 -9.19 -1.45 -19.28
C SER A 50 -7.70 -1.35 -19.60
N GLU A 51 -7.20 -2.18 -20.52
CA GLU A 51 -5.81 -2.26 -20.98
C GLU A 51 -5.32 -0.97 -21.72
N ALA A 52 -5.67 0.22 -21.24
CA ALA A 52 -5.07 1.51 -21.61
C ALA A 52 -3.77 1.68 -20.83
N LEU A 53 -2.82 0.83 -21.22
CA LEU A 53 -1.56 0.51 -20.59
C LEU A 53 -0.60 1.71 -20.53
N SER A 54 0.05 1.87 -19.37
CA SER A 54 1.23 2.69 -19.08
C SER A 54 0.97 4.04 -18.36
N ASP A 55 0.25 5.01 -18.94
CA ASP A 55 0.11 6.33 -18.29
C ASP A 55 -0.81 6.37 -17.06
N MET A 56 -1.91 5.61 -17.06
CA MET A 56 -2.86 5.62 -15.92
C MET A 56 -2.49 4.67 -14.79
N ALA A 57 -1.66 3.65 -15.06
CA ALA A 57 -1.11 2.80 -14.00
C ALA A 57 -0.27 3.62 -13.02
N VAL A 58 0.44 4.64 -13.53
CA VAL A 58 1.16 5.62 -12.71
C VAL A 58 0.19 6.27 -11.72
N THR A 59 -0.96 6.79 -12.16
CA THR A 59 -1.90 7.51 -11.29
C THR A 59 -2.46 6.70 -10.11
N TYR A 60 -2.57 5.37 -10.23
CA TYR A 60 -3.03 4.53 -9.12
C TYR A 60 -1.97 4.40 -8.02
N PHE A 61 -0.70 4.26 -8.41
CA PHE A 61 0.44 4.16 -7.50
C PHE A 61 0.94 5.54 -7.03
N ASP A 62 0.66 6.59 -7.80
CA ASP A 62 1.04 7.98 -7.52
C ASP A 62 0.00 8.72 -6.65
N LYS A 63 -1.21 8.17 -6.53
CA LYS A 63 -2.21 8.70 -5.58
C LYS A 63 -1.65 8.61 -4.17
N GLU A 64 -1.34 9.79 -3.62
CA GLU A 64 -0.91 9.98 -2.25
C GLU A 64 -1.83 9.23 -1.28
N LEU A 65 -1.23 8.66 -0.22
CA LEU A 65 -1.93 8.08 0.92
C LEU A 65 -3.06 9.03 1.35
N SER A 66 -4.28 8.50 1.47
CA SER A 66 -5.35 9.28 2.08
C SER A 66 -4.97 9.62 3.54
N LYS A 67 -5.53 10.70 4.09
CA LYS A 67 -5.28 11.08 5.49
C LYS A 67 -5.61 9.95 6.46
N GLU A 68 -6.64 9.17 6.15
CA GLU A 68 -7.06 8.01 6.94
C GLU A 68 -6.03 6.88 6.85
N GLU A 69 -5.56 6.53 5.65
CA GLU A 69 -4.52 5.51 5.45
C GLU A 69 -3.19 5.92 6.10
N ALA A 70 -2.82 7.20 6.01
CA ALA A 70 -1.63 7.74 6.66
C ALA A 70 -1.75 7.67 8.19
N ASN A 71 -2.93 7.95 8.75
CA ASN A 71 -3.18 7.82 10.19
C ASN A 71 -3.16 6.34 10.63
N LEU A 72 -3.72 5.45 9.81
CA LEU A 72 -3.72 4.01 10.04
C LEU A 72 -2.28 3.47 10.10
N LEU A 73 -1.48 3.73 9.07
CA LEU A 73 -0.05 3.38 9.05
C LEU A 73 0.76 4.12 10.12
N GLY A 74 0.33 5.33 10.50
CA GLY A 74 0.94 6.13 11.57
C GLY A 74 0.98 5.42 12.92
N GLN A 75 0.01 4.55 13.22
CA GLN A 75 -0.03 3.79 14.48
C GLN A 75 1.13 2.79 14.62
N VAL A 76 1.63 2.28 13.50
CA VAL A 76 2.71 1.29 13.44
C VAL A 76 4.01 1.90 12.91
N ARG A 77 3.99 3.18 12.52
CA ARG A 77 5.15 3.90 12.01
C ARG A 77 6.10 4.25 13.15
N LYS A 78 7.32 3.72 13.07
CA LYS A 78 8.40 4.13 13.97
C LYS A 78 8.93 5.48 13.52
N LEU A 79 8.86 6.46 14.42
CA LEU A 79 9.55 7.74 14.22
C LEU A 79 11.03 7.43 13.99
N LYS A 80 11.54 7.86 12.83
CA LYS A 80 12.97 7.75 12.52
C LYS A 80 13.70 8.73 13.45
N VAL A 81 14.22 8.22 14.56
CA VAL A 81 15.13 9.00 15.41
C VAL A 81 16.41 9.17 14.61
N VAL A 82 16.61 10.37 14.07
CA VAL A 82 17.89 10.76 13.47
C VAL A 82 18.89 10.78 14.62
N LYS A 83 19.82 9.83 14.63
CA LYS A 83 20.98 9.85 15.53
C LYS A 83 21.99 10.87 15.03
#